data_AF-A0A7Y0ALE9-F1
#
_entry.id   AF-A0A7Y0ALE9-F1
#
_cell.length_a   1.000
_cell.length_b   1.000
_cell.length_c   1.000
_cell.angle_alpha   90.00
_cell.angle_beta   90.00
_cell.angle_gamma   90.00
#
_symmetry.space_group_name_H-M   'P 1'
#
loop_
_entity.id
_entity.type
_entity.pdbx_description
1 polymer ?
#
loop_
_entity_poly.entity_id
_entity_poly.type
_entity_poly.pdbx_seq_one_letter_code
_entity_poly.pdbx_strand_id
1 'polypeptide(L)'
;MSGVLILGIIVVAVLVFVNRVRIKNRFFPDRHGNYTIDDQFNSDKREIEKEIDRLLSKMGKNGISDLSPKDRKRLDELSKM
;
A
#
# COMPACT_ATOMS: atom_id res chain seq x y z
N MET A 1 21.47 31.64 -41.15
CA MET A 1 21.93 31.12 -39.85
C MET A 1 20.78 30.90 -38.87
N SER A 2 19.90 31.90 -38.64
CA SER A 2 18.83 31.80 -37.63
C SER A 2 17.68 30.84 -37.97
N GLY A 3 17.30 30.71 -39.24
CA GLY A 3 16.19 29.82 -39.64
C GLY A 3 16.48 28.33 -39.41
N VAL A 4 17.73 27.90 -39.57
CA VAL A 4 18.16 26.51 -39.32
C VAL A 4 18.15 26.20 -37.83
N LEU A 5 18.51 27.18 -36.98
CA LEU A 5 18.43 27.05 -35.53
C LEU A 5 16.98 26.90 -35.05
N ILE A 6 16.07 27.70 -35.60
CA ILE A 6 14.64 27.62 -35.26
C ILE A 6 14.07 26.26 -35.68
N LEU A 7 14.39 25.79 -36.89
CA LEU A 7 13.99 24.46 -37.35
C LEU A 7 14.55 23.35 -36.45
N GLY A 8 15.82 23.44 -36.04
CA GLY A 8 16.44 22.49 -35.13
C GLY A 8 15.71 22.42 -33.77
N ILE A 9 15.35 23.58 -33.20
CA ILE A 9 14.62 23.65 -31.93
C ILE A 9 13.22 23.02 -32.06
N ILE A 10 12.51 23.28 -33.16
CA ILE A 10 11.18 22.70 -33.40
C ILE A 10 11.27 21.16 -33.51
N VAL A 11 12.26 20.65 -34.24
CA VAL A 11 12.46 19.19 -34.37
C VAL A 11 12.74 18.55 -33.02
N VAL A 12 13.61 19.15 -32.21
CA VAL A 12 13.90 18.66 -30.84
C VAL A 12 12.66 18.72 -29.96
N ALA A 13 11.86 19.80 -30.03
CA ALA A 13 10.62 19.94 -29.26
C ALA A 13 9.59 18.86 -29.64
N VAL A 14 9.44 18.55 -30.93
CA VAL A 14 8.53 17.49 -31.41
C VAL A 14 9.00 16.12 -30.94
N LEU A 15 10.30 15.83 -31.03
CA LEU A 15 10.86 14.57 -30.54
C LEU A 15 10.67 14.39 -29.03
N VAL A 16 10.88 15.45 -28.25
CA VAL A 16 10.62 15.45 -26.80
C VAL A 16 9.13 15.25 -26.52
N PHE A 17 8.24 15.90 -27.28
CA PHE A 17 6.79 15.80 -27.07
C PHE A 17 6.26 14.38 -27.38
N VAL A 18 6.66 13.79 -28.51
CA VAL A 18 6.25 12.44 -28.90
C VAL A 18 6.82 11.41 -27.93
N ASN A 19 8.07 11.58 -27.51
CA ASN A 19 8.74 10.65 -26.61
C ASN A 19 8.57 11.00 -25.13
N ARG A 20 7.70 11.97 -24.78
CA ARG A 20 7.55 12.52 -23.43
C ARG A 20 7.25 11.46 -22.39
N VAL A 21 6.45 10.45 -22.76
CA VAL A 21 6.06 9.34 -21.88
C VAL A 21 7.24 8.40 -21.63
N ARG A 22 8.01 8.04 -22.67
CA ARG A 22 9.22 7.21 -22.50
C ARG A 22 10.34 7.95 -21.76
N ILE A 23 10.49 9.26 -21.98
CA ILE A 23 11.46 10.10 -21.27
C ILE A 23 11.06 10.19 -19.79
N LYS A 24 9.78 10.46 -19.50
CA LYS A 24 9.27 10.48 -18.12
C LYS A 24 9.51 9.14 -17.43
N ASN A 25 9.14 8.01 -18.02
CA ASN A 25 9.36 6.69 -17.41
C ASN A 25 10.84 6.31 -17.24
N ARG A 26 11.75 6.83 -18.07
CA ARG A 26 13.19 6.54 -17.98
C ARG A 26 13.91 7.42 -16.96
N PHE A 27 13.56 8.70 -16.86
CA PHE A 27 14.19 9.65 -15.94
C PHE A 27 13.50 9.73 -14.57
N PHE A 28 12.18 9.59 -14.55
CA PHE A 28 11.34 9.53 -13.37
C PHE A 28 10.48 8.27 -13.48
N PRO A 29 11.08 7.07 -13.32
CA PRO A 29 10.26 5.87 -13.14
C PRO A 29 9.29 6.17 -12.00
N ASP A 30 7.99 6.03 -12.26
CA ASP A 30 6.96 6.25 -11.26
C ASP A 30 7.33 5.38 -10.05
N ARG A 31 7.81 6.03 -8.98
CA ARG A 31 8.09 5.36 -7.72
C ARG A 31 6.74 4.99 -7.12
N HIS A 32 6.15 3.90 -7.60
CA HIS A 32 5.25 3.07 -6.81
C HIS A 32 6.06 2.32 -5.72
N GLY A 33 6.88 3.04 -4.96
CA GLY A 33 7.53 2.55 -3.75
C GLY A 33 7.20 3.59 -2.68
N ASN A 34 6.28 3.32 -1.76
CA ASN A 34 6.46 2.31 -0.71
C ASN A 34 5.16 1.59 -0.26
N TYR A 35 4.18 1.36 -1.13
CA TYR A 35 2.88 0.81 -0.68
C TYR A 35 2.77 -0.72 -0.59
N THR A 36 3.87 -1.46 -0.74
CA THR A 36 3.75 -2.88 -1.17
C THR A 36 4.29 -3.94 -0.22
N ILE A 37 4.85 -3.58 0.93
CA ILE A 37 5.21 -4.57 1.97
C ILE A 37 4.81 -4.06 3.35
N ASP A 38 5.25 -2.85 3.75
CA ASP A 38 4.94 -2.31 5.09
C ASP A 38 3.46 -2.04 5.31
N ASP A 39 2.75 -1.51 4.30
CA ASP A 39 1.32 -1.24 4.44
C ASP A 39 0.49 -2.54 4.52
N GLN A 40 0.96 -3.63 3.92
CA GLN A 40 0.35 -4.95 4.05
C GLN A 40 0.57 -5.52 5.46
N PHE A 41 1.78 -5.38 6.01
CA PHE A 41 2.03 -5.76 7.41
C PHE A 41 1.21 -4.91 8.39
N ASN A 42 1.00 -3.62 8.10
CA ASN A 42 0.15 -2.74 8.90
C ASN A 42 -1.33 -3.11 8.79
N SER A 43 -1.82 -3.50 7.61
CA SER A 43 -3.20 -3.94 7.45
C SER A 43 -3.47 -5.25 8.17
N ASP A 44 -2.56 -6.21 8.08
CA ASP A 44 -2.73 -7.54 8.67
C ASP A 44 -2.70 -7.47 10.19
N LYS A 45 -1.77 -6.70 10.77
CA LYS A 45 -1.78 -6.40 12.21
C LYS A 45 -3.07 -5.74 12.65
N ARG A 46 -3.56 -4.78 11.87
CA ARG A 46 -4.80 -4.06 12.18
C ARG A 46 -6.04 -4.95 12.08
N GLU A 47 -6.04 -5.95 11.22
CA GLU A 47 -7.13 -6.93 11.12
C GLU A 47 -7.13 -7.87 12.34
N ILE A 48 -5.95 -8.37 12.74
CA ILE A 48 -5.77 -9.17 13.95
C ILE A 48 -6.22 -8.39 15.20
N GLU A 49 -5.79 -7.14 15.35
CA GLU A 49 -6.19 -6.28 16.48
C GLU A 49 -7.71 -6.07 16.54
N LYS A 50 -8.36 -5.84 15.39
CA LYS A 50 -9.82 -5.71 15.31
C LYS A 50 -10.53 -7.02 15.67
N GLU A 51 -9.99 -8.16 15.28
CA GLU A 51 -10.56 -9.46 15.62
C GLU A 51 -10.42 -9.73 17.13
N ILE A 52 -9.25 -9.44 17.71
CA ILE A 52 -9.03 -9.51 19.16
C ILE A 52 -9.99 -8.57 19.88
N ASP A 53 -10.12 -7.31 19.47
CA ASP A 53 -11.04 -6.35 20.11
C ASP A 53 -12.51 -6.80 20.02
N ARG A 54 -12.93 -7.40 18.90
CA ARG A 54 -14.26 -8.02 18.76
C ARG A 54 -14.45 -9.22 19.70
N LEU A 55 -13.42 -10.00 19.96
CA LEU A 55 -13.46 -11.09 20.93
C LEU A 55 -13.48 -10.54 22.36
N LEU A 56 -12.61 -9.58 22.68
CA LEU A 56 -12.55 -8.93 23.99
C LEU A 56 -13.85 -8.17 24.32
N SER A 57 -14.48 -7.51 23.36
CA SER A 57 -15.76 -6.81 23.56
C SER A 57 -16.95 -7.75 23.83
N LYS A 58 -16.86 -9.02 23.43
CA LYS A 58 -17.82 -10.05 23.86
C LYS A 58 -17.58 -10.50 25.30
N MET A 59 -16.37 -10.30 25.84
CA MET A 59 -16.08 -10.55 27.24
C MET A 59 -16.60 -9.39 28.08
N GLY A 60 -17.61 -9.68 28.89
CA GLY A 60 -18.17 -8.72 29.84
C GLY A 60 -17.61 -8.99 31.22
N LYS A 61 -18.51 -9.20 32.19
CA LYS A 61 -18.15 -9.39 33.59
C LYS A 61 -17.64 -10.81 33.90
N ASN A 62 -17.91 -11.81 33.06
CA ASN A 62 -17.48 -13.19 33.32
C ASN A 62 -16.19 -13.57 32.56
N GLY A 63 -15.57 -12.61 31.87
CA GLY A 63 -14.27 -12.78 31.20
C GLY A 63 -14.32 -13.88 30.13
N ILE A 64 -13.32 -14.76 30.11
CA ILE A 64 -13.21 -15.86 29.13
C ILE A 64 -14.46 -16.75 29.15
N SER A 65 -15.20 -16.80 30.26
CA SER A 65 -16.44 -17.56 30.40
C SER A 65 -17.52 -17.14 29.40
N ASP A 66 -17.56 -15.86 29.02
CA ASP A 66 -18.51 -15.28 28.06
C ASP A 66 -18.18 -15.63 26.60
N LEU A 67 -16.96 -16.14 26.32
CA LEU A 67 -16.56 -16.57 24.99
C LEU A 67 -16.99 -18.01 24.71
N SER A 68 -17.49 -18.21 23.50
CA SER A 68 -17.79 -19.55 23.00
C SER A 68 -16.51 -20.40 22.95
N PRO A 69 -16.61 -21.75 23.06
CA PRO A 69 -15.43 -22.62 22.97
C PRO A 69 -14.61 -22.41 21.69
N LYS A 70 -15.28 -22.04 20.60
CA LYS A 70 -14.65 -21.68 19.32
C LYS A 70 -13.89 -20.36 19.41
N ASP A 71 -14.50 -19.34 20.00
CA ASP A 71 -13.89 -18.02 20.18
C ASP A 71 -12.67 -18.07 21.11
N ARG A 72 -12.72 -18.90 22.16
CA ARG A 72 -11.56 -19.12 23.05
C ARG A 72 -10.37 -19.72 22.33
N LYS A 73 -10.62 -20.73 21.49
CA LYS A 73 -9.58 -21.35 20.67
C LYS A 73 -8.97 -20.34 19.70
N ARG A 74 -9.81 -19.49 19.10
CA ARG A 74 -9.37 -18.44 18.19
C ARG A 74 -8.55 -17.36 18.89
N LEU A 75 -8.94 -16.96 20.09
CA LEU A 75 -8.19 -16.01 20.91
C LEU A 75 -6.82 -16.57 21.32
N ASP A 76 -6.74 -17.85 21.69
CA ASP A 76 -5.46 -18.50 22.05
C ASP A 76 -4.51 -18.64 20.84
N GLU A 77 -5.05 -18.88 19.64
CA GLU A 77 -4.30 -18.87 18.38
C GLU A 77 -3.78 -17.45 18.05
N LEU A 78 -4.64 -16.44 18.16
CA LEU A 78 -4.29 -15.04 17.86
C LEU A 78 -3.34 -14.42 18.90
N SER A 79 -3.39 -14.88 20.15
CA SER A 79 -2.51 -14.38 21.23
C SER A 79 -1.08 -14.94 21.17
N LYS A 80 -0.83 -15.98 20.37
CA LYS A 80 0.49 -16.64 20.26
C LYS A 80 1.28 -16.24 19.01
N MET A 81 0.65 -15.50 18.09
CA MET A 81 1.30 -14.87 16.93
C MET A 81 1.97 -13.56 17.33
#